data_AF-A0A8J7AEF5-F1
#
_entry.id   AF-A0A8J7AEF5-F1
#
_cell.length_a   1.000
_cell.length_b   1.000
_cell.length_c   1.000
_cell.angle_alpha   90.00
_cell.angle_beta   90.00
_cell.angle_gamma   90.00
#
_symmetry.space_group_name_H-M   'P 1'
#
loop_
_entity.id
_entity.type
_entity.pdbx_description
1 polymer ?
#
loop_
_entity_poly.entity_id
_entity_poly.type
_entity_poly.pdbx_seq_one_letter_code
_entity_poly.pdbx_strand_id
1 'polypeptide(L)'
;MGKTELAIQYSWQYLEDYSGGCCWLNPQGTDLGIQLINFGIVHFPNFDPPEQLDATGKVLYCWKNWQAEKVLLIFDDVKDWMQIKPYLPPKGSRFKVLITTRLNTGLAYPSLPLGGLSEDAALELLAKLLGDEYVRQETELTSPSVSNRRILN
;
A
#
# COMPACT_ATOMS: atom_id res chain seq x y z
N MET A 1 -6.40 7.59 6.46
CA MET A 1 -6.09 6.18 6.80
C MET A 1 -6.39 5.32 5.56
N GLY A 2 -6.11 4.01 5.55
CA GLY A 2 -6.45 3.14 4.40
C GLY A 2 -5.47 3.12 3.20
N LYS A 3 -4.26 3.70 3.32
CA LYS A 3 -3.30 3.71 2.21
C LYS A 3 -2.75 2.31 1.87
N THR A 4 -2.45 1.52 2.89
CA THR A 4 -2.00 0.13 2.74
C THR A 4 -3.07 -0.68 2.03
N GLU A 5 -4.33 -0.59 2.48
CA GLU A 5 -5.45 -1.26 1.81
C GLU A 5 -5.61 -0.79 0.36
N LEU A 6 -5.53 0.51 0.10
CA LEU A 6 -5.57 1.01 -1.28
C LEU A 6 -4.44 0.44 -2.15
N ALA A 7 -3.23 0.34 -1.61
CA ALA A 7 -2.10 -0.26 -2.32
C ALA A 7 -2.31 -1.76 -2.57
N ILE A 8 -2.92 -2.49 -1.62
CA ILE A 8 -3.30 -3.90 -1.78
C ILE A 8 -4.32 -4.02 -2.92
N GLN A 9 -5.45 -3.31 -2.83
CA GLN A 9 -6.51 -3.34 -3.84
C GLN A 9 -5.98 -2.96 -5.23
N TYR A 10 -5.16 -1.92 -5.31
CA TYR A 10 -4.50 -1.52 -6.56
C TYR A 10 -3.62 -2.65 -7.13
N SER A 11 -2.77 -3.26 -6.29
CA SER A 11 -1.86 -4.31 -6.74
C SER A 11 -2.59 -5.56 -7.24
N TRP A 12 -3.72 -5.92 -6.63
CA TRP A 12 -4.58 -7.00 -7.10
C TRP A 12 -5.32 -6.62 -8.39
N GLN A 13 -5.93 -5.43 -8.45
CA GLN A 13 -6.72 -5.00 -9.59
C GLN A 13 -5.88 -4.89 -10.87
N TYR A 14 -4.63 -4.46 -10.75
CA TYR A 14 -3.74 -4.19 -11.89
C TYR A 14 -2.60 -5.21 -12.01
N LEU A 15 -2.70 -6.38 -11.37
CA LEU A 15 -1.61 -7.36 -11.36
C LEU A 15 -1.16 -7.77 -12.77
N GLU A 16 -2.10 -7.92 -13.70
CA GLU A 16 -1.83 -8.31 -15.10
C GLU A 16 -1.05 -7.23 -15.88
N ASP A 17 -1.12 -5.96 -15.47
CA ASP A 17 -0.36 -4.87 -16.09
C ASP A 17 1.13 -4.89 -15.71
N TYR A 18 1.49 -5.68 -14.69
CA TYR A 18 2.83 -5.81 -14.12
C TYR A 18 3.36 -7.24 -14.29
N SER A 19 3.47 -7.69 -15.54
CA SER A 19 3.95 -9.04 -15.87
C SER A 19 5.40 -9.32 -15.44
N GLY A 20 6.19 -8.29 -15.13
CA GLY A 20 7.52 -8.45 -14.51
C GLY A 20 7.47 -8.63 -12.99
N GLY A 21 6.28 -8.63 -12.40
CA GLY A 21 6.03 -8.92 -10.99
C GLY A 21 5.60 -7.70 -10.16
N CYS A 22 5.02 -8.01 -9.00
CA CYS A 22 4.67 -7.05 -7.97
C CYS A 22 5.43 -7.39 -6.68
N CYS A 23 6.35 -6.51 -6.26
CA CYS A 23 7.19 -6.69 -5.09
C CYS A 23 6.75 -5.76 -3.97
N TRP A 24 6.30 -6.36 -2.86
CA TRP A 24 5.90 -5.64 -1.65
C TRP A 24 7.09 -5.55 -0.69
N LEU A 25 7.44 -4.32 -0.31
CA LEU A 25 8.60 -4.00 0.52
C LEU A 25 8.13 -3.29 1.79
N ASN A 26 8.55 -3.82 2.94
CA ASN A 26 8.26 -3.26 4.25
C ASN A 26 9.55 -2.66 4.86
N PRO A 27 9.77 -1.34 4.81
CA PRO A 27 10.92 -0.69 5.43
C PRO A 27 10.96 -0.88 6.95
N GLN A 28 9.85 -1.21 7.60
CA GLN A 28 9.79 -1.43 9.04
C GLN A 28 10.14 -2.88 9.43
N GLY A 29 10.34 -3.76 8.45
CA GLY A 29 10.71 -5.16 8.65
C GLY A 29 12.22 -5.38 8.54
N THR A 30 12.59 -6.43 7.81
CA THR A 30 14.00 -6.74 7.48
C THR A 30 14.61 -5.68 6.58
N ASP A 31 15.93 -5.66 6.42
CA ASP A 31 16.62 -4.79 5.45
C ASP A 31 15.99 -4.88 4.04
N LEU A 32 15.80 -3.72 3.39
CA LEU A 32 15.16 -3.62 2.08
C LEU A 32 15.96 -4.31 0.97
N GLY A 33 17.29 -4.30 1.08
CA GLY A 33 18.17 -5.01 0.14
C GLY A 33 17.95 -6.50 0.22
N ILE A 34 17.86 -7.06 1.44
CA ILE A 34 17.52 -8.47 1.65
C ILE A 34 16.16 -8.81 1.05
N GLN A 35 15.14 -7.97 1.29
CA GLN A 35 13.80 -8.19 0.73
C GLN A 35 13.81 -8.21 -0.81
N LEU A 36 14.51 -7.27 -1.45
CA LEU A 36 14.65 -7.21 -2.91
C LEU A 36 15.37 -8.42 -3.49
N ILE A 37 16.49 -8.81 -2.88
CA ILE A 37 17.28 -9.96 -3.30
C ILE A 37 16.45 -11.24 -3.19
N ASN A 38 15.80 -11.44 -2.04
CA ASN A 38 14.97 -12.63 -1.81
C ASN A 38 13.79 -12.68 -2.76
N PHE A 39 13.16 -11.55 -3.06
CA PHE A 39 12.08 -11.50 -4.06
C PHE A 39 12.59 -12.01 -5.42
N GLY A 40 13.74 -11.52 -5.86
CA GLY A 40 14.31 -11.96 -7.13
C GLY A 40 14.63 -13.45 -7.16
N ILE A 41 15.27 -13.98 -6.11
CA ILE A 41 15.62 -15.41 -5.99
C ILE A 41 14.37 -16.30 -6.00
N VAL A 42 13.31 -15.90 -5.29
CA VAL A 42 12.09 -16.70 -5.14
C VAL A 42 11.25 -16.70 -6.42
N HIS A 43 11.18 -15.57 -7.11
CA HIS A 43 10.21 -15.37 -8.20
C HIS A 43 10.81 -15.50 -9.61
N PHE A 44 12.13 -15.39 -9.78
CA PHE A 44 12.75 -15.42 -11.11
C PHE A 44 13.68 -16.61 -11.31
N PRO A 45 13.45 -17.42 -12.37
CA PRO A 45 14.38 -18.47 -12.75
C PRO A 45 15.76 -17.89 -13.06
N ASN A 46 16.82 -18.59 -12.63
CA ASN A 46 18.22 -18.21 -12.88
C ASN A 46 18.62 -16.83 -12.31
N PHE A 47 17.91 -16.33 -11.30
CA PHE A 47 18.28 -15.11 -10.62
C PHE A 47 19.23 -15.42 -9.46
N ASP A 48 20.52 -15.34 -9.76
CA ASP A 48 21.60 -15.69 -8.83
C ASP A 48 22.59 -14.51 -8.69
N PRO A 49 22.37 -13.59 -7.74
CA PRO A 49 23.28 -12.49 -7.49
C PRO A 49 24.64 -13.03 -7.00
N PRO A 50 25.76 -12.72 -7.67
CA PRO A 50 27.07 -13.27 -7.32
C PRO A 50 27.44 -13.04 -5.85
N GLU A 51 27.96 -14.07 -5.19
CA GLU A 51 28.25 -14.04 -3.74
C GLU A 51 29.27 -12.96 -3.36
N GLN A 52 30.23 -12.67 -4.24
CA GLN A 52 31.27 -11.67 -4.04
C GLN A 52 30.77 -10.22 -4.05
N LEU A 53 29.53 -9.98 -4.48
CA LEU A 53 28.93 -8.65 -4.42
C LEU A 53 28.57 -8.30 -2.98
N ASP A 54 28.88 -7.07 -2.58
CA ASP A 54 28.35 -6.51 -1.33
C ASP A 54 26.84 -6.24 -1.45
N ALA A 55 26.21 -5.81 -0.35
CA ALA A 55 24.76 -5.58 -0.32
C ALA A 55 24.30 -4.59 -1.42
N THR A 56 25.05 -3.50 -1.60
CA THR A 56 24.79 -2.50 -2.65
C THR A 56 24.89 -3.11 -4.05
N GLY A 57 25.94 -3.89 -4.30
CA GLY A 57 26.17 -4.60 -5.55
C GLY A 57 25.05 -5.59 -5.87
N LYS A 58 24.56 -6.32 -4.86
CA LYS A 58 23.43 -7.25 -5.03
C LYS A 58 22.12 -6.51 -5.34
N VAL A 59 21.85 -5.36 -4.73
CA VAL A 59 20.71 -4.52 -5.10
C VAL A 59 20.83 -4.00 -6.54
N LEU A 60 22.02 -3.54 -6.95
CA LEU A 60 22.27 -3.13 -8.34
C LEU A 60 22.11 -4.29 -9.33
N TYR A 61 22.52 -5.50 -8.94
CA TYR A 61 22.27 -6.72 -9.71
C TYR A 61 20.76 -6.94 -9.90
N CYS A 62 19.95 -6.72 -8.86
CA CYS A 62 18.50 -6.85 -8.96
C CYS A 62 17.95 -5.92 -10.04
N TRP A 63 18.30 -4.63 -10.02
CA TRP A 63 17.79 -3.69 -11.02
C TRP A 63 18.19 -4.01 -12.46
N LYS A 64 19.35 -4.63 -12.66
CA LYS A 64 19.83 -5.00 -13.99
C LYS A 64 19.18 -6.29 -14.52
N ASN A 65 18.99 -7.27 -13.64
CA ASN A 65 18.66 -8.64 -14.04
C ASN A 65 17.22 -9.07 -13.74
N TRP A 66 16.43 -8.22 -13.08
CA TRP A 66 14.97 -8.41 -13.02
C TRP A 66 14.40 -8.50 -14.43
N GLN A 67 13.34 -9.29 -14.65
CA GLN A 67 12.67 -9.46 -15.94
C GLN A 67 12.34 -8.14 -16.68
N ALA A 68 12.20 -8.23 -18.01
CA ALA A 68 12.19 -7.07 -18.91
C ALA A 68 10.91 -6.22 -18.87
N GLU A 69 9.85 -6.79 -18.31
CA GLU A 69 8.48 -6.32 -18.31
C GLU A 69 8.21 -5.27 -17.21
N LYS A 70 7.02 -4.66 -17.22
CA LYS A 70 6.62 -3.71 -16.17
C LYS A 70 6.62 -4.39 -14.80
N VAL A 71 7.19 -3.69 -13.81
CA VAL A 71 7.27 -4.16 -12.41
C VAL A 71 6.63 -3.13 -11.51
N LEU A 72 5.83 -3.56 -10.54
CA LEU A 72 5.34 -2.71 -9.46
C LEU A 72 6.16 -2.96 -8.19
N LEU A 73 6.79 -1.92 -7.66
CA LEU A 73 7.44 -1.90 -6.35
C LEU A 73 6.57 -1.12 -5.38
N ILE A 74 6.20 -1.72 -4.26
CA ILE A 74 5.37 -1.08 -3.23
C ILE A 74 6.20 -0.94 -1.97
N PHE A 75 6.55 0.30 -1.60
CA PHE A 75 7.16 0.59 -0.30
C PHE A 75 6.05 1.02 0.66
N ASP A 76 5.65 0.11 1.54
CA ASP A 76 4.53 0.33 2.45
C ASP A 76 4.97 0.93 3.79
N ASP A 77 4.14 1.78 4.39
CA ASP A 77 4.35 2.48 5.67
C ASP A 77 5.73 3.15 5.80
N VAL A 78 6.15 3.90 4.78
CA VAL A 78 7.42 4.65 4.81
C VAL A 78 7.34 5.76 5.85
N LYS A 79 8.19 5.68 6.88
CA LYS A 79 8.31 6.69 7.95
C LYS A 79 9.53 7.59 7.80
N ASP A 80 10.49 7.21 6.97
CA ASP A 80 11.66 8.02 6.65
C ASP A 80 12.03 7.84 5.17
N TRP A 81 12.14 8.95 4.45
CA TRP A 81 12.55 8.95 3.04
C TRP A 81 14.00 8.47 2.85
N MET A 82 14.88 8.79 3.79
CA MET A 82 16.29 8.43 3.72
C MET A 82 16.49 6.91 3.80
N GLN A 83 15.57 6.20 4.45
CA GLN A 83 15.58 4.74 4.55
C GLN A 83 15.35 4.06 3.19
N ILE A 84 14.48 4.60 2.34
CA ILE A 84 14.12 3.95 1.07
C ILE A 84 14.91 4.48 -0.12
N LYS A 85 15.43 5.72 -0.04
CA LYS A 85 16.10 6.41 -1.15
C LYS A 85 17.23 5.58 -1.80
N PRO A 86 18.09 4.84 -1.07
CA PRO A 86 19.14 4.01 -1.67
C PRO A 86 18.61 2.80 -2.46
N TYR A 87 17.37 2.39 -2.19
CA TYR A 87 16.73 1.21 -2.77
C TYR A 87 15.71 1.56 -3.85
N LEU A 88 15.68 2.82 -4.30
CA LEU A 88 14.83 3.21 -5.43
C LEU A 88 15.45 2.72 -6.75
N PRO A 89 14.63 2.22 -7.70
CA PRO A 89 15.12 1.79 -8.98
C PRO A 89 15.61 3.00 -9.82
N PRO A 90 16.41 2.76 -10.88
CA PRO A 90 16.80 3.80 -11.82
C PRO A 90 15.59 4.55 -12.40
N LYS A 91 15.68 5.89 -12.51
CA LYS A 91 14.62 6.71 -13.10
C LYS A 91 14.41 6.37 -14.59
N GLY A 92 13.17 6.49 -15.06
CA GLY A 92 12.81 6.22 -16.47
C GLY A 92 12.85 4.74 -16.86
N SER A 93 12.95 3.83 -15.90
CA SER A 93 12.95 2.39 -16.12
C SER A 93 11.53 1.80 -16.17
N ARG A 94 11.45 0.48 -16.34
CA ARG A 94 10.21 -0.33 -16.30
C ARG A 94 9.57 -0.42 -14.90
N PHE A 95 10.30 -0.04 -13.86
CA PHE A 95 9.82 -0.11 -12.48
C PHE A 95 8.88 1.07 -12.20
N LYS A 96 7.67 0.74 -11.74
CA LYS A 96 6.72 1.69 -11.14
C LYS A 96 6.83 1.57 -9.64
N VAL A 97 6.87 2.71 -8.96
CA VAL A 97 7.04 2.80 -7.52
C VAL A 97 5.78 3.39 -6.92
N LEU A 98 5.15 2.63 -6.04
CA LEU A 98 4.07 3.08 -5.16
C LEU A 98 4.61 3.18 -3.74
N ILE A 99 4.38 4.31 -3.08
CA ILE A 99 4.81 4.54 -1.70
C ILE A 99 3.60 4.90 -0.88
N THR A 100 3.37 4.20 0.23
CA THR A 100 2.41 4.64 1.24
C THR A 100 3.18 5.30 2.39
N THR A 101 2.73 6.48 2.81
CA THR A 101 3.39 7.22 3.89
C THR A 101 2.43 8.13 4.66
N ARG A 102 2.75 8.42 5.92
CA ARG A 102 2.11 9.47 6.73
C ARG A 102 2.89 10.78 6.69
N LEU A 103 4.10 10.77 6.12
CA LEU A 103 4.93 11.95 6.01
C LEU A 103 4.30 12.94 5.02
N ASN A 104 4.28 14.22 5.40
CA ASN A 104 4.09 15.30 4.44
C ASN A 104 5.47 15.67 3.87
N THR A 105 5.93 14.89 2.90
CA THR A 105 7.33 14.89 2.47
C THR A 105 7.72 16.12 1.64
N GLY A 106 6.76 16.92 1.17
CA GLY A 106 7.01 18.05 0.26
C GLY A 106 7.71 17.64 -1.05
N LEU A 107 7.79 16.33 -1.34
CA LEU A 107 8.46 15.82 -2.52
C LEU A 107 7.64 16.17 -3.76
N ALA A 108 8.34 16.57 -4.83
CA ALA A 108 7.73 16.90 -6.12
C ALA A 108 7.30 15.65 -6.92
N TYR A 109 6.77 14.63 -6.24
CA TYR A 109 6.18 13.46 -6.88
C TYR A 109 4.65 13.57 -6.87
N PRO A 110 3.96 13.03 -7.89
CA PRO A 110 2.51 12.90 -7.85
C PRO A 110 2.10 12.17 -6.57
N SER A 111 1.21 12.79 -5.79
CA SER A 111 0.70 12.22 -4.55
C SER A 111 -0.82 12.20 -4.59
N LEU A 112 -1.39 11.12 -4.07
CA LEU A 112 -2.83 10.97 -3.89
C LEU A 112 -3.12 11.11 -2.39
N PRO A 113 -3.53 12.29 -1.89
CA PRO A 113 -3.94 12.43 -0.52
C PRO A 113 -5.23 11.63 -0.29
N LEU A 114 -5.20 10.70 0.65
CA LEU A 114 -6.41 9.97 1.06
C LEU A 114 -7.10 10.72 2.18
N GLY A 115 -8.32 11.18 1.91
CA GLY A 115 -9.24 11.74 2.89
C GLY A 115 -9.74 10.70 3.90
N GLY A 116 -10.53 11.16 4.87
CA GLY A 116 -11.37 10.27 5.66
C GLY A 116 -12.48 9.65 4.81
N LEU A 117 -13.07 8.56 5.29
CA LEU A 117 -14.33 8.08 4.74
C LEU A 117 -15.42 9.14 4.99
N SER A 118 -16.40 9.23 4.09
CA SER A 118 -17.64 9.91 4.41
C SER A 118 -18.35 9.19 5.56
N GLU A 119 -19.27 9.87 6.23
CA GLU A 119 -20.07 9.28 7.31
C GLU A 119 -20.80 8.01 6.85
N ASP A 120 -21.45 8.06 5.69
CA ASP A 120 -22.15 6.91 5.10
C ASP A 120 -21.19 5.73 4.82
N ALA A 121 -20.01 6.00 4.24
CA ALA A 121 -19.03 4.95 3.95
C ALA A 121 -18.40 4.37 5.23
N ALA A 122 -18.28 5.18 6.29
CA ALA A 122 -17.83 4.72 7.59
C ALA A 122 -18.89 3.83 8.27
N LEU A 123 -20.17 4.20 8.20
CA LEU A 123 -21.29 3.39 8.68
C LEU A 123 -21.42 2.08 7.90
N GLU A 124 -21.26 2.11 6.58
CA GLU A 124 -21.26 0.90 5.74
C GLU A 124 -20.10 -0.04 6.11
N LEU A 125 -18.89 0.51 6.32
CA LEU A 125 -17.74 -0.28 6.78
C LEU A 125 -18.02 -0.89 8.16
N LEU A 126 -18.59 -0.11 9.09
CA LEU A 126 -18.94 -0.58 10.43
C LEU A 126 -19.98 -1.71 10.37
N ALA A 127 -21.00 -1.60 9.52
CA ALA A 127 -22.00 -2.65 9.30
C ALA A 127 -21.39 -3.94 8.78
N LYS A 128 -20.47 -3.85 7.79
CA LYS A 128 -19.75 -5.02 7.28
C LYS A 128 -18.86 -5.68 8.32
N LEU A 129 -18.27 -4.92 9.24
CA LEU A 129 -17.37 -5.43 10.28
C LEU A 129 -18.13 -6.08 11.45
N LEU A 130 -19.24 -5.48 11.88
CA LEU A 130 -20.06 -6.00 13.00
C LEU A 130 -21.06 -7.07 12.56
N GLY A 131 -21.26 -7.23 11.24
CA GLY A 131 -22.38 -7.98 10.68
C GLY A 131 -23.66 -7.16 10.72
N ASP A 132 -24.52 -7.35 9.71
CA ASP A 132 -25.75 -6.57 9.51
C ASP A 132 -26.70 -6.55 10.73
N GLU A 133 -26.58 -7.53 11.64
CA GLU A 133 -27.41 -7.67 12.84
C GLU A 133 -27.10 -6.65 13.94
N TYR A 134 -25.87 -6.13 14.03
CA TYR A 134 -25.44 -5.26 15.13
C TYR A 134 -25.66 -3.77 14.85
N VAL A 135 -25.47 -3.31 13.61
CA VAL A 135 -25.60 -1.87 13.29
C VAL A 135 -27.06 -1.38 13.31
N ARG A 136 -28.02 -2.28 13.03
CA ARG A 136 -29.46 -1.92 13.10
C ARG A 136 -29.92 -1.60 14.51
N GLN A 137 -29.37 -2.28 15.53
CA GLN A 137 -29.80 -2.11 16.92
C GLN A 137 -29.43 -0.74 17.52
N GLU A 138 -28.30 -0.15 17.14
CA GLU A 138 -27.91 1.19 17.63
C GLU A 138 -28.58 2.34 16.86
N THR A 139 -28.93 2.12 15.59
CA THR A 139 -29.59 3.15 14.76
C THR A 139 -31.03 3.39 15.25
N GLU A 140 -31.74 2.37 15.76
CA GLU A 140 -33.07 2.53 16.37
C GLU A 140 -33.02 3.25 17.73
N LEU A 141 -31.95 3.05 18.51
CA LEU A 141 -31.78 3.65 19.84
C LEU A 141 -31.44 5.15 19.80
N THR A 142 -30.95 5.66 18.66
CA THR A 142 -30.51 7.06 18.51
C THR A 142 -31.51 7.95 17.77
N SER A 143 -32.65 7.42 17.33
CA SER A 143 -33.78 8.23 16.84
C SER A 143 -34.30 9.14 17.97
N PRO A 144 -34.25 10.48 17.88
CA PRO A 144 -34.89 11.32 18.87
C PRO A 144 -36.40 11.09 18.78
N SER A 145 -36.98 10.60 19.88
CA SER A 145 -38.42 10.50 20.05
C SER A 145 -39.04 11.90 20.03
N VAL A 146 -39.31 12.43 18.84
CA VAL A 146 -40.13 13.63 18.66
C VAL A 146 -41.59 13.21 18.82
N SER A 147 -42.02 12.97 20.06
CA SER A 147 -43.43 12.92 20.40
C SER A 147 -43.90 14.33 20.73
N ASN A 148 -44.20 15.08 19.68
CA ASN A 148 -44.83 16.38 19.70
C ASN A 148 -46.26 16.25 20.24
N ARG A 149 -46.48 16.44 21.56
CA ARG A 149 -47.82 16.68 22.10
C ARG A 149 -48.14 18.17 22.01
N ARG A 150 -48.74 18.57 20.89
CA ARG A 150 -49.68 19.70 20.83
C ARG A 150 -51.10 19.14 20.86
N ILE A 151 -51.91 19.52 21.86
CA ILE A 151 -53.32 19.99 21.83
C ILE A 151 -53.54 20.60 23.25
N LEU A 152 -53.44 21.91 23.45
CA LEU A 152 -54.47 22.97 23.38
C LEU A 152 -55.58 22.88 24.47
N ASN A 153 -55.64 23.96 25.27
CA ASN A 153 -56.69 24.50 26.14
C ASN A 153 -57.19 23.67 27.34
#